data_AF-A0A314LD88-F1
#
_entry.id   AF-A0A314LD88-F1
#
_cell.length_a   1.000
_cell.length_b   1.000
_cell.length_c   1.000
_cell.angle_alpha   90.00
_cell.angle_beta   90.00
_cell.angle_gamma   90.00
#
_symmetry.space_group_name_H-M   'P 1'
#
loop_
_entity.id
_entity.type
_entity.pdbx_description
1 polymer ?
#
loop_
_entity_poly.entity_id
_entity_poly.type
_entity_poly.pdbx_seq_one_letter_code
_entity_poly.pdbx_strand_id
1 'polypeptide(L)'
;MSEISCSSKRKCHCGKIAHLFTSKTSFNPGRRFYKCPKPEANSCGYWEWHDKVFHDRASVVISNLKAQLDATSIKINTLSTSLEVVKIERDKLKEKVKTMEAINNSQVNKARELEEKFMKLKMFIMSFCAMFV
;
A
#
# COMPACT_ATOMS: atom_id res chain seq x y z
N MET A 1 -30.62 26.48 -16.25
CA MET A 1 -31.12 25.62 -17.34
C MET A 1 -29.98 25.50 -18.35
N SER A 2 -29.15 24.48 -18.19
CA SER A 2 -27.88 24.37 -18.91
C SER A 2 -28.05 23.54 -20.17
N GLU A 3 -27.54 24.11 -21.26
CA GLU A 3 -27.72 23.73 -22.64
C GLU A 3 -27.28 22.30 -22.94
N ILE A 4 -28.19 21.56 -23.58
CA ILE A 4 -27.95 20.23 -24.09
C ILE A 4 -27.07 20.38 -25.33
N SER A 5 -25.78 20.12 -25.12
CA SER A 5 -24.83 19.68 -26.16
C SER A 5 -25.55 18.88 -27.24
N CYS A 6 -25.39 19.28 -28.50
CA CYS A 6 -25.99 18.68 -29.69
C CYS A 6 -25.55 17.21 -29.85
N SER A 7 -26.15 16.32 -29.05
CA SER A 7 -26.13 14.88 -29.29
C SER A 7 -27.02 14.65 -30.50
N SER A 8 -26.43 14.25 -31.62
CA SER A 8 -27.16 13.83 -32.81
C SER A 8 -28.25 12.84 -32.37
N LYS A 9 -29.52 13.25 -32.44
CA LYS A 9 -30.65 12.43 -31.96
C LYS A 9 -30.61 11.08 -32.69
N ARG A 10 -30.37 9.99 -31.96
CA ARG A 10 -30.31 8.62 -32.51
C ARG A 10 -31.64 8.31 -33.19
N LYS A 11 -31.63 7.93 -34.47
CA LYS A 11 -32.83 7.54 -35.21
C LYS A 11 -32.89 6.02 -35.33
N CYS A 12 -34.08 5.45 -35.14
CA CYS A 12 -34.33 4.04 -35.43
C CYS A 12 -34.49 3.80 -36.95
N HIS A 13 -34.61 2.55 -37.36
CA HIS A 13 -34.81 2.18 -38.77
C HIS A 13 -36.15 2.65 -39.36
N CYS A 14 -37.12 3.08 -38.54
CA CYS A 14 -38.33 3.77 -39.01
C CYS A 14 -38.11 5.28 -39.28
N GLY A 15 -36.90 5.81 -39.10
CA GLY A 15 -36.58 7.24 -39.22
C GLY A 15 -37.04 8.11 -38.05
N LYS A 16 -37.64 7.52 -37.00
CA LYS A 16 -38.08 8.22 -35.78
C LYS A 16 -36.95 8.30 -34.76
N ILE A 17 -37.00 9.28 -33.86
CA ILE A 17 -36.02 9.42 -32.78
C ILE A 17 -36.20 8.25 -31.79
N ALA A 18 -35.11 7.56 -31.47
CA ALA A 18 -35.10 6.49 -30.48
C ALA A 18 -35.24 7.06 -29.07
N HIS A 19 -36.04 6.39 -28.24
CA HIS A 19 -36.28 6.79 -26.85
C HIS A 19 -35.31 6.08 -25.90
N LEU A 20 -34.92 6.77 -24.83
CA LEU A 20 -34.04 6.24 -23.78
C LEU A 20 -34.86 5.51 -22.72
N PHE A 21 -34.44 4.30 -22.36
CA PHE A 21 -35.07 3.45 -21.35
C PHE A 21 -34.01 2.97 -20.35
N THR A 22 -34.48 2.51 -19.19
CA THR A 22 -33.64 1.92 -18.14
C THR A 22 -33.98 0.44 -18.03
N SER A 23 -32.97 -0.42 -18.10
CA SER A 23 -33.11 -1.86 -17.93
C SER A 23 -33.49 -2.19 -16.49
N LYS A 24 -34.51 -3.05 -16.36
CA LYS A 24 -34.98 -3.64 -15.10
C LYS A 24 -34.63 -5.14 -15.00
N THR A 25 -33.75 -5.62 -15.89
CA THR A 25 -33.30 -7.01 -15.86
C THR A 25 -32.35 -7.25 -14.69
N SER A 26 -32.33 -8.47 -14.16
CA SER A 26 -31.40 -8.87 -13.08
C SER A 26 -29.93 -8.82 -13.52
N PHE A 27 -29.65 -9.04 -14.80
CA PHE A 27 -28.29 -9.04 -15.35
C PHE A 27 -27.76 -7.62 -15.63
N ASN A 28 -28.64 -6.66 -15.97
CA ASN A 28 -28.25 -5.27 -16.25
C ASN A 28 -29.14 -4.26 -15.52
N PRO A 29 -29.24 -4.30 -14.18
CA PRO A 29 -30.13 -3.40 -13.44
C PRO A 29 -29.65 -1.95 -13.59
N GLY A 30 -30.57 -1.04 -13.91
CA GLY A 30 -30.28 0.41 -13.98
C GLY A 30 -29.52 0.87 -15.22
N ARG A 31 -29.03 -0.04 -16.07
CA ARG A 31 -28.31 0.29 -17.29
C ARG A 31 -29.26 0.87 -18.35
N ARG A 32 -28.85 1.95 -19.03
CA ARG A 32 -29.74 2.66 -19.98
C ARG A 32 -29.50 2.25 -21.42
N PHE A 33 -30.56 2.22 -22.23
CA PHE A 33 -30.50 1.86 -23.65
C PHE A 33 -31.48 2.68 -24.49
N TYR A 34 -31.16 2.90 -25.75
CA TYR A 34 -32.06 3.48 -26.74
C TYR A 34 -32.85 2.37 -27.45
N LYS A 35 -34.15 2.56 -27.70
CA LYS A 35 -34.91 1.69 -28.61
C LYS A 35 -35.95 2.42 -29.44
N CYS A 36 -36.51 1.74 -30.44
CA CYS A 36 -37.61 2.25 -31.25
C CYS A 36 -38.80 2.69 -30.36
N PRO A 37 -39.40 3.87 -30.61
CA PRO A 37 -40.53 4.34 -29.81
C PRO A 37 -41.86 3.66 -30.15
N LYS A 38 -41.93 2.91 -31.26
CA LYS A 38 -43.16 2.19 -31.65
C LYS A 38 -43.44 1.02 -30.67
N PRO A 39 -44.72 0.64 -30.48
CA PRO A 39 -45.07 -0.59 -29.77
C PRO A 39 -44.39 -1.81 -30.40
N GLU A 40 -44.15 -2.85 -29.59
CA GLU A 40 -43.39 -4.04 -29.99
C GLU A 40 -43.88 -4.66 -31.31
N ALA A 41 -45.20 -4.80 -31.47
CA ALA A 41 -45.84 -5.34 -32.67
C ALA A 41 -45.47 -4.60 -33.97
N ASN A 42 -45.11 -3.32 -33.89
CA ASN A 42 -44.78 -2.45 -35.02
C ASN A 42 -43.35 -1.89 -34.93
N SER A 43 -42.54 -2.41 -34.01
CA SER A 43 -41.17 -1.96 -33.78
C SER A 43 -40.27 -2.45 -34.92
N CYS A 44 -39.27 -1.64 -35.28
CA CYS A 44 -38.24 -2.06 -36.22
C CYS A 44 -37.07 -2.79 -35.54
N GLY A 45 -37.21 -3.17 -34.27
CA GLY A 45 -36.19 -3.88 -33.50
C GLY A 45 -34.95 -3.07 -33.12
N TYR A 46 -34.87 -1.77 -33.48
CA TYR A 46 -33.72 -0.93 -33.13
C TYR A 46 -33.51 -0.89 -31.62
N TRP A 47 -32.29 -1.19 -31.18
CA TRP A 47 -31.84 -1.19 -29.80
C TRP A 47 -30.34 -0.91 -29.72
N GLU A 48 -29.89 -0.10 -28.76
CA GLU A 48 -28.47 0.19 -28.52
C GLU A 48 -28.23 0.60 -27.07
N TRP A 49 -27.10 0.21 -26.48
CA TRP A 49 -26.72 0.73 -25.15
C TRP A 49 -26.50 2.25 -25.16
N HIS A 50 -26.91 2.92 -24.09
CA HIS A 50 -26.66 4.35 -23.91
C HIS A 50 -25.19 4.64 -23.58
N ASP A 51 -24.51 3.69 -22.95
CA ASP A 51 -23.17 3.88 -22.45
C ASP A 51 -22.20 4.12 -23.62
N LYS A 52 -21.29 5.07 -23.43
CA LYS A 52 -20.21 5.28 -24.39
C LYS A 52 -19.33 4.03 -24.37
N VAL A 53 -19.19 3.36 -25.51
CA VAL A 53 -18.09 2.42 -25.71
C VAL A 53 -16.81 3.25 -25.63
N PHE A 54 -15.99 3.00 -24.61
CA PHE A 54 -14.67 3.62 -24.54
C PHE A 54 -13.89 3.16 -25.77
N HIS A 55 -13.26 4.10 -26.48
CA HIS A 55 -12.38 3.76 -27.59
C HIS A 55 -11.32 2.75 -27.12
N ASP A 56 -10.93 1.80 -27.95
CA ASP A 56 -10.05 0.67 -27.59
C ASP A 56 -8.80 1.13 -26.82
N ARG A 57 -8.23 2.27 -27.21
CA ARG A 57 -7.10 2.91 -26.52
C ARG A 57 -7.39 3.22 -25.04
N ALA A 58 -8.56 3.76 -24.71
CA ALA A 58 -8.92 4.08 -23.34
C ALA A 58 -9.14 2.80 -22.51
N SER A 59 -9.72 1.76 -23.11
CA SER A 59 -9.87 0.44 -22.46
C SER A 59 -8.52 -0.18 -22.09
N VAL A 60 -7.55 -0.16 -23.02
CA VAL A 60 -6.18 -0.64 -22.78
C VAL A 60 -5.50 0.13 -21.65
N VAL A 61 -5.62 1.45 -21.63
CA VAL A 61 -5.05 2.29 -20.56
C VAL A 61 -5.66 1.95 -19.20
N ILE A 62 -6.99 1.82 -19.13
CA ILE A 62 -7.68 1.45 -17.87
C ILE A 62 -7.21 0.09 -17.36
N SER A 63 -7.10 -0.90 -18.25
CA SER A 63 -6.60 -2.24 -17.88
C SER A 63 -5.18 -2.20 -17.35
N ASN A 64 -4.28 -1.48 -18.03
CA ASN A 64 -2.89 -1.34 -17.61
C ASN A 64 -2.76 -0.62 -16.26
N LEU A 65 -3.53 0.45 -16.06
CA LEU A 65 -3.54 1.18 -14.78
C LEU A 65 -4.06 0.29 -13.65
N LYS A 66 -5.08 -0.52 -13.90
CA LYS A 66 -5.60 -1.48 -12.92
C LYS A 66 -4.53 -2.51 -12.54
N ALA A 67 -3.84 -3.10 -13.53
CA ALA A 67 -2.75 -4.04 -13.27
C ALA A 67 -1.60 -3.41 -12.46
N GLN A 68 -1.26 -2.15 -12.74
CA GLN A 68 -0.26 -1.41 -11.96
C GLN A 68 -0.72 -1.15 -10.53
N LEU A 69 -1.99 -0.83 -10.32
CA LEU A 69 -2.57 -0.62 -8.99
C LEU A 69 -2.51 -1.91 -8.16
N ASP A 70 -2.90 -3.03 -8.76
CA ASP A 70 -2.86 -4.34 -8.10
C ASP A 70 -1.40 -4.73 -7.74
N ALA A 71 -0.47 -4.55 -8.68
CA ALA A 71 0.95 -4.81 -8.44
C ALA A 71 1.54 -3.90 -7.34
N THR A 72 1.13 -2.64 -7.29
CA THR A 72 1.58 -1.67 -6.27
C THR A 72 1.01 -2.04 -4.90
N SER A 73 -0.26 -2.44 -4.84
CA SER A 73 -0.92 -2.93 -3.62
C SER A 73 -0.18 -4.14 -3.03
N ILE A 74 0.20 -5.11 -3.89
CA ILE A 74 1.01 -6.27 -3.46
C ILE A 74 2.34 -5.83 -2.87
N LYS A 75 3.08 -4.93 -3.56
CA LYS A 75 4.37 -4.42 -3.06
C LYS A 75 4.24 -3.73 -1.71
N ILE A 76 3.21 -2.91 -1.51
CA ILE A 76 2.94 -2.24 -0.23
C ILE A 76 2.73 -3.27 0.88
N ASN A 77 1.91 -4.29 0.64
CA ASN A 77 1.65 -5.34 1.62
C ASN A 77 2.93 -6.12 1.96
N THR A 78 3.73 -6.48 0.95
CA THR A 78 5.02 -7.16 1.16
C THR A 78 5.98 -6.30 1.98
N LEU A 79 6.15 -5.02 1.62
CA LEU A 79 7.02 -4.09 2.35
C LEU A 79 6.55 -3.89 3.79
N SER A 80 5.24 -3.81 4.01
CA SER A 80 4.67 -3.71 5.35
C SER A 80 5.04 -4.93 6.19
N THR A 81 4.93 -6.15 5.63
CA THR A 81 5.33 -7.38 6.34
C THR A 81 6.84 -7.40 6.65
N SER A 82 7.69 -7.07 5.68
CA SER A 82 9.14 -7.00 5.89
C SER A 82 9.53 -5.95 6.94
N LEU A 83 8.81 -4.81 6.98
CA LEU A 83 9.02 -3.77 7.98
C LEU A 83 8.72 -4.29 9.39
N GLU A 84 7.66 -5.07 9.58
CA GLU A 84 7.36 -5.67 10.89
C GLU A 84 8.44 -6.65 11.34
N VAL A 85 8.98 -7.47 10.42
CA VAL A 85 10.12 -8.36 10.72
C VAL A 85 11.35 -7.55 11.18
N VAL A 86 11.72 -6.51 10.44
CA VAL A 86 12.87 -5.66 10.79
C VAL A 86 12.68 -4.96 12.13
N LYS A 87 11.46 -4.52 12.46
CA LYS A 87 11.15 -3.93 13.77
C LYS A 87 11.40 -4.94 14.91
N ILE A 88 10.93 -6.17 14.76
CA ILE A 88 11.13 -7.24 15.75
C ILE A 88 12.63 -7.52 15.95
N GLU A 89 13.38 -7.63 14.86
CA GLU A 89 14.82 -7.89 14.93
C GLU A 89 15.59 -6.74 15.59
N ARG A 90 15.26 -5.50 15.25
CA ARG A 90 15.80 -4.30 15.89
C ARG A 90 15.54 -4.31 17.39
N ASP A 91 14.33 -4.64 17.82
CA ASP A 91 13.96 -4.62 19.24
C ASP A 91 14.71 -5.73 20.00
N LYS A 92 14.85 -6.92 19.40
CA LYS A 92 15.69 -8.00 19.94
C LYS A 92 17.16 -7.59 20.04
N LEU A 93 17.68 -6.90 19.03
CA LEU A 93 19.07 -6.41 19.04
C LEU A 93 19.26 -5.34 20.11
N LYS A 94 18.28 -4.45 20.30
CA LYS A 94 18.32 -3.42 21.35
C LYS A 94 18.42 -4.03 22.75
N GLU A 95 17.69 -5.11 23.03
CA GLU A 95 17.82 -5.81 24.31
C GLU A 95 19.20 -6.49 24.46
N LYS A 96 19.75 -7.09 23.39
CA LYS A 96 21.12 -7.63 23.41
C LYS A 96 22.18 -6.55 23.65
N VAL A 97 21.99 -5.35 23.12
CA VAL A 97 22.91 -4.22 23.38
C VAL A 97 22.87 -3.84 24.85
N LYS A 98 21.69 -3.70 25.46
CA LYS A 98 21.55 -3.39 26.90
C LYS A 98 22.24 -4.44 27.78
N THR A 99 22.08 -5.73 27.48
CA THR A 99 22.72 -6.78 28.27
C THR A 99 24.24 -6.74 28.12
N MET A 100 24.74 -6.50 26.91
CA MET A 100 26.17 -6.35 26.65
C MET A 100 26.76 -5.14 27.40
N GLU A 101 26.08 -3.99 27.38
CA GLU A 101 26.49 -2.80 28.12
C GLU A 101 26.58 -3.05 29.63
N ALA A 102 25.59 -3.75 30.21
CA ALA A 102 25.61 -4.10 31.63
C ALA A 102 26.78 -5.03 31.98
N ILE A 103 27.07 -6.03 31.13
CA ILE A 103 28.22 -6.92 31.29
C ILE A 103 29.53 -6.13 31.21
N ASN A 104 29.68 -5.27 30.21
CA ASN A 104 30.88 -4.47 30.01
C ASN A 104 31.14 -3.56 31.21
N ASN A 105 30.12 -2.86 31.71
CA ASN A 105 30.23 -2.01 32.89
C ASN A 105 30.68 -2.79 34.13
N SER A 106 30.16 -4.01 34.32
CA SER A 106 30.59 -4.90 35.41
C SER A 106 32.07 -5.29 35.28
N GLN A 107 32.51 -5.65 34.07
CA GLN A 107 33.91 -6.01 33.82
C GLN A 107 34.86 -4.83 34.04
N VAL A 108 34.51 -3.65 33.54
CA VAL A 108 35.30 -2.41 33.74
C VAL A 108 35.43 -2.09 35.23
N ASN A 109 34.34 -2.21 36.01
CA ASN A 109 34.40 -1.99 37.45
C ASN A 109 35.31 -2.99 38.17
N LYS A 110 35.27 -4.28 37.79
CA LYS A 110 36.17 -5.30 38.35
C LYS A 110 37.63 -5.03 38.01
N ALA A 111 37.91 -4.62 36.78
CA ALA A 111 39.27 -4.25 36.34
C ALA A 111 39.81 -3.07 37.16
N ARG A 112 39.00 -2.03 37.34
CA ARG A 112 39.35 -0.86 38.18
C ARG A 112 39.65 -1.25 39.63
N GLU A 113 38.83 -2.10 40.24
CA GLU A 113 39.07 -2.57 41.62
C GLU A 113 40.38 -3.36 41.74
N LEU A 114 40.70 -4.18 40.73
CA LEU A 114 41.96 -4.92 40.67
C LEU A 114 43.16 -3.98 40.53
N GLU A 115 43.06 -2.96 39.68
CA GLU A 115 44.08 -1.92 39.52
C GLU A 115 44.30 -1.15 40.83
N GLU A 116 43.25 -0.78 41.55
CA GLU A 116 43.34 -0.13 42.86
C GLU A 116 44.07 -1.01 43.88
N LYS A 117 43.75 -2.31 43.95
CA LYS A 117 44.44 -3.27 44.83
C LYS A 117 45.91 -3.42 44.45
N PHE A 118 46.21 -3.47 43.16
CA PHE A 118 47.58 -3.54 42.67
C PHE A 118 48.39 -2.29 43.00
N MET A 119 47.78 -1.10 42.88
CA MET A 119 48.41 0.17 43.28
C MET A 119 48.70 0.19 44.78
N LYS A 120 47.75 -0.24 45.62
CA LYS A 120 47.98 -0.36 47.07
C LYS A 120 49.13 -1.31 47.40
N LEU A 121 49.19 -2.47 46.73
CA LEU A 121 50.25 -3.44 46.93
C LEU A 121 51.62 -2.87 46.52
N LYS A 122 51.69 -2.20 45.36
CA LYS A 122 52.91 -1.51 44.92
C LYS A 122 53.38 -0.46 45.93
N MET A 123 52.46 0.33 46.48
CA MET A 123 52.79 1.32 47.51
C MET A 123 53.36 0.67 48.77
N PHE A 124 52.80 -0.46 49.21
CA PHE A 124 53.32 -1.20 50.37
C PHE A 124 54.75 -1.72 50.12
N ILE A 125 55.01 -2.29 48.95
CA ILE A 125 56.34 -2.79 48.56
C ILE A 125 57.36 -1.65 48.55
N MET A 126 57.04 -0.52 47.91
CA MET A 126 57.93 0.65 47.86
C MET A 126 58.28 1.17 49.25
N SER A 127 57.30 1.28 50.15
CA SER A 127 57.52 1.69 51.54
C SER A 127 58.39 0.69 52.31
N PHE A 128 58.17 -0.61 52.11
CA PHE A 128 58.99 -1.64 52.74
C PHE A 128 60.44 -1.56 52.26
N CYS A 129 60.67 -1.46 50.94
CA CYS A 129 62.02 -1.33 50.38
C CYS A 129 62.77 -0.09 50.90
N ALA A 130 62.09 1.04 51.13
CA ALA A 130 62.70 2.26 51.65
C ALA A 130 63.21 2.15 53.10
N MET A 131 62.73 1.18 53.88
CA MET A 131 63.16 0.95 55.27
C MET A 131 64.46 0.14 55.38
N PHE A 132 64.89 -0.50 54.29
CA PHE A 132 66.08 -1.37 54.24
C PHE A 132 67.23 -0.80 53.39
N VAL A 133 67.19 0.50 53.09
CA VAL A 133 68.25 1.30 52.43
C VAL A 133 68.74 2.35 53.41
#